data_AF-A0A2G2ZI44-F1
#
_entry.id   AF-A0A2G2ZI44-F1
#
_cell.length_a   1.000
_cell.length_b   1.000
_cell.length_c   1.000
_cell.angle_alpha   90.00
_cell.angle_beta   90.00
_cell.angle_gamma   90.00
#
_symmetry.space_group_name_H-M   'P 1'
#
loop_
_entity.id
_entity.type
_entity.pdbx_description
1 polymer ?
#
loop_
_entity_poly.entity_id
_entity_poly.type
_entity_poly.pdbx_seq_one_letter_code
_entity_poly.pdbx_strand_id
1 'polypeptide(L)' 'MTKFQEIGKTRWKDINEGMLRFTPKSMEFLSCIHNLAQLVDVTYKHNEDEHTHPEKVLKPHIIDMVVDLIKI' A
#
# COMPACT_ATOMS: atom_id res chain seq x y z
N MET A 1 -19.51 -0.11 -8.66
CA MET A 1 -18.32 0.39 -7.93
C MET A 1 -18.45 0.20 -6.41
N THR A 2 -19.54 0.63 -5.78
CA THR A 2 -19.74 0.60 -4.32
C THR A 2 -19.50 -0.76 -3.67
N LYS A 3 -19.96 -1.86 -4.28
CA LYS A 3 -19.74 -3.22 -3.75
C LYS A 3 -18.25 -3.58 -3.60
N PHE A 4 -17.41 -3.19 -4.57
CA PHE A 4 -15.97 -3.47 -4.50
C PHE A 4 -15.26 -2.59 -3.46
N GLN A 5 -15.69 -1.35 -3.30
CA GLN A 5 -15.17 -0.46 -2.24
C GLN A 5 -15.50 -1.01 -0.85
N GLU A 6 -16.72 -1.52 -0.63
CA GLU A 6 -17.08 -2.15 0.64
C GLU A 6 -16.30 -3.45 0.90
N ILE A 7 -16.04 -4.25 -0.15
CA ILE A 7 -15.13 -5.39 -0.03
C ILE A 7 -13.73 -4.91 0.38
N GLY A 8 -13.18 -3.89 -0.28
CA GLY A 8 -11.87 -3.32 0.06
C GLY A 8 -11.79 -2.85 1.52
N LYS A 9 -12.77 -2.10 1.99
CA LYS A 9 -12.87 -1.67 3.40
C LYS A 9 -12.93 -2.86 4.37
N THR A 10 -13.67 -3.91 4.01
CA THR A 10 -13.79 -5.12 4.84
C THR A 10 -12.45 -5.85 4.90
N ARG A 11 -11.77 -6.02 3.75
CA ARG A 11 -10.45 -6.66 3.69
C ARG A 11 -9.39 -5.92 4.48
N TRP A 12 -9.42 -4.59 4.48
CA TRP A 12 -8.52 -3.80 5.33
C TRP A 12 -8.74 -4.05 6.83
N LYS A 13 -9.99 -4.25 7.27
CA LYS A 13 -10.27 -4.64 8.66
C LYS A 13 -9.72 -6.03 8.97
N ASP A 14 -9.88 -6.99 8.06
CA ASP A 14 -9.35 -8.36 8.22
C ASP A 14 -7.81 -8.34 8.36
N ILE A 15 -7.11 -7.55 7.53
CA ILE A 15 -5.64 -7.40 7.59
C ILE A 15 -5.22 -6.83 8.96
N ASN A 16 -5.89 -5.76 9.41
CA ASN A 16 -5.57 -5.12 10.68
C ASN A 16 -5.81 -6.06 11.88
N GLU A 17 -6.90 -6.82 11.87
CA GLU A 17 -7.17 -7.83 12.88
C GLU A 17 -6.12 -8.94 12.87
N GLY A 18 -5.70 -9.37 11.66
CA GLY A 18 -4.58 -10.28 11.46
C GLY A 18 -3.33 -9.79 12.18
N MET A 19 -2.89 -8.56 11.93
CA MET A 19 -1.67 -7.99 12.52
C MET A 19 -1.63 -8.02 14.05
N LEU A 20 -2.78 -7.98 14.75
CA LEU A 20 -2.84 -7.95 16.21
C LEU A 20 -2.56 -9.30 16.89
N ARG A 21 -2.62 -10.41 16.17
CA ARG A 21 -2.70 -11.76 16.76
C ARG A 21 -1.37 -12.53 16.83
N PHE A 22 -0.22 -11.89 16.60
CA PHE A 22 1.01 -12.63 16.22
C PHE A 22 2.30 -12.30 16.98
N THR A 23 3.25 -13.25 16.89
CA THR A 23 4.59 -13.20 17.50
C THR A 23 5.59 -12.46 16.59
N PRO A 24 6.73 -11.95 17.11
CA PRO A 24 7.69 -11.17 16.33
C PRO A 24 8.17 -11.85 15.04
N LYS A 25 8.37 -13.17 15.04
CA LYS A 25 8.82 -13.93 13.87
C LYS A 25 7.77 -14.03 12.75
N SER A 26 6.48 -14.00 13.12
CA SER A 26 5.37 -13.92 12.17
C SER A 26 5.13 -12.48 11.67
N MET A 27 5.57 -11.45 12.41
CA MET A 27 5.37 -10.06 12.02
C MET A 27 6.09 -9.69 10.74
N GLU A 28 7.29 -10.22 10.47
CA GLU A 28 8.02 -9.94 9.22
C GLU A 28 7.22 -10.35 7.98
N PHE A 29 6.63 -11.55 7.99
CA PHE A 29 5.79 -12.04 6.89
C PHE A 29 4.50 -11.24 6.75
N LEU A 30 3.88 -10.87 7.87
CA LEU A 30 2.64 -10.09 7.87
C LEU A 30 2.87 -8.66 7.41
N SER A 31 4.01 -8.05 7.76
CA SER A 31 4.43 -6.75 7.24
C SER A 31 4.57 -6.78 5.71
N CYS A 32 5.12 -7.85 5.14
CA CYS A 32 5.15 -7.99 3.67
C CYS A 32 3.73 -7.99 3.07
N ILE A 33 2.78 -8.74 3.64
CA ILE A 33 1.39 -8.79 3.17
C ILE A 33 0.72 -7.42 3.30
N HIS A 34 0.89 -6.76 4.45
CA HIS A 34 0.36 -5.42 4.70
C HIS A 34 0.92 -4.39 3.70
N ASN A 35 2.23 -4.40 3.48
CA ASN A 35 2.89 -3.47 2.56
C ASN A 35 2.44 -3.68 1.11
N LEU A 36 2.13 -4.92 0.70
CA LEU A 36 1.53 -5.18 -0.61
C LEU A 36 0.13 -4.58 -0.75
N ALA A 37 -0.71 -4.68 0.29
CA ALA A 37 -2.01 -4.04 0.29
C ALA A 37 -1.89 -2.50 0.22
N GLN A 38 -0.93 -1.92 0.95
CA GLN A 38 -0.63 -0.48 0.87
C GLN A 38 -0.13 -0.07 -0.51
N LEU A 39 0.72 -0.88 -1.14
CA LEU A 39 1.23 -0.62 -2.49
C LEU A 39 0.08 -0.50 -3.50
N VAL A 40 -0.91 -1.40 -3.43
CA VAL A 40 -2.11 -1.33 -4.28
C VAL A 40 -2.88 -0.04 -4.02
N ASP A 41 -3.13 0.31 -2.76
CA ASP A 41 -3.87 1.53 -2.41
C ASP A 41 -3.17 2.81 -2.86
N VAL A 42 -1.84 2.87 -2.79
CA VAL A 42 -1.05 4.03 -3.26
C VAL A 42 -1.06 4.08 -4.78
N THR A 43 -0.82 2.95 -5.45
CA THR A 43 -0.71 2.89 -6.92
C THR A 43 -2.04 3.22 -7.61
N TYR A 44 -3.18 2.88 -7.00
CA TYR A 44 -4.50 3.06 -7.62
C TYR A 44 -5.40 4.10 -6.91
N LYS A 45 -4.82 4.95 -6.06
CA LYS A 45 -5.53 5.88 -5.15
C LYS A 45 -6.60 6.75 -5.81
N HIS A 46 -6.37 7.15 -7.07
CA HIS A 46 -7.24 8.06 -7.82
C HIS A 46 -8.13 7.35 -8.86
N ASN A 47 -8.27 6.02 -8.76
CA ASN A 47 -8.84 5.16 -9.80
C ASN A 47 -8.09 5.29 -11.15
N GLU A 48 -6.80 5.61 -11.09
CA GLU A 48 -5.90 5.68 -12.24
C GLU A 48 -4.89 4.53 -12.11
N ASP A 49 -4.45 3.98 -13.26
CA ASP A 49 -3.42 2.95 -13.30
C ASP A 49 -2.04 3.59 -13.40
N GLU A 50 -1.51 4.00 -12.24
CA GLU A 50 -0.19 4.63 -12.13
C GLU A 50 0.95 3.62 -12.35
N HIS A 51 0.69 2.32 -12.30
CA HIS A 51 1.72 1.33 -12.62
C HIS A 51 2.10 1.40 -14.10
N THR A 52 1.08 1.49 -14.98
CA THR A 52 1.29 1.64 -16.42
C THR A 52 1.59 3.09 -16.82
N HIS A 53 1.02 4.08 -16.11
CA HIS A 53 1.17 5.52 -16.39
C HIS A 53 1.67 6.28 -15.15
N PRO A 54 2.98 6.19 -14.82
CA PRO A 54 3.50 6.58 -13.50
C PRO A 54 3.71 8.09 -13.31
N GLU A 55 3.45 8.91 -14.32
CA GLU A 55 3.92 10.30 -14.37
C GLU A 55 3.38 11.16 -13.23
N LYS A 56 2.17 10.87 -12.73
CA LYS A 56 1.46 11.73 -11.78
C LYS A 56 1.75 11.40 -10.31
N VAL A 57 1.85 10.11 -9.97
CA VAL A 57 1.97 9.67 -8.56
C VAL A 57 3.26 8.87 -8.33
N LEU A 58 3.45 7.77 -9.07
CA LEU A 58 4.55 6.85 -8.78
C LEU A 58 5.92 7.45 -9.09
N LYS A 59 6.07 8.17 -10.20
CA LYS A 59 7.33 8.82 -10.58
C LYS A 59 7.79 9.85 -9.55
N PRO A 60 6.95 10.81 -9.09
CA PRO A 60 7.31 11.68 -7.97
C PRO A 60 7.73 10.92 -6.72
N HIS A 61 6.98 9.88 -6.31
CA HIS A 61 7.33 9.09 -5.12
C HIS A 61 8.67 8.37 -5.26
N ILE A 62 9.01 7.83 -6.43
CA ILE A 62 10.32 7.20 -6.67
C ILE A 62 11.44 8.23 -6.55
N ILE A 63 11.25 9.44 -7.10
CA ILE A 63 12.23 10.52 -7.01
C ILE A 63 12.45 10.88 -5.53
N ASP A 64 11.38 11.16 -4.79
CA ASP A 64 11.46 11.58 -3.39
C ASP A 64 12.05 10.49 -2.47
N MET A 65 11.80 9.21 -2.74
CA MET A 65 12.21 8.10 -1.86
C MET A 65 13.58 7.52 -2.21
N VAL A 66 13.99 7.54 -3.48
CA VAL A 66 15.13 6.75 -3.98
C VAL A 66 16.14 7.57 -4.78
N VAL A 67 15.79 8.79 -5.21
CA VAL A 67 16.71 9.66 -5.98
C VAL A 67 17.18 10.83 -5.14
N ASP A 68 16.26 11.60 -4.59
CA ASP A 68 16.55 12.82 -3.87
C ASP A 68 16.92 12.52 -2.41
N LEU A 69 18.01 13.13 -1.96
CA LEU A 69 18.41 13.07 -0.55
C LEU A 69 17.52 14.00 0.29
N ILE A 70 17.10 13.51 1.45
CA ILE A 70 16.47 14.35 2.46
C ILE A 70 17.52 15.35 2.95
N LYS A 71 17.32 16.63 2.66
CA LYS A 71 18.15 17.71 3.21
C LYS A 71 17.90 17.79 4.72
N ILE A 72 18.99 17.75 5.49
CA ILE A 72 19.01 17.85 6.96
C ILE A 72 19.14 19.32 7.35
#